data_AF-A0A2Z6RC83-F1
#
_entry.id   AF-A0A2Z6RC83-F1
#
_cell.length_a   1.000
_cell.length_b   1.000
_cell.length_c   1.000
_cell.angle_alpha   90.00
_cell.angle_beta   90.00
_cell.angle_gamma   90.00
#
_symmetry.space_group_name_H-M   'P 1'
#
loop_
_entity.id
_entity.type
_entity.pdbx_description
1 polymer ?
#
loop_
_entity_poly.entity_id
_entity_poly.type
_entity_poly.pdbx_seq_one_letter_code
_entity_poly.pdbx_strand_id
1 'polypeptide(L)'
;MKKGFLLSKPAPKTASTSFTTQVTHTSASKSPPSDRFHNVIVDFILGLIMKSSSPIFSTILTTDPSALEEFLDNCKDQKVPLEKLSAIVNLGDVFLIMTQFFATLLNLFLLDDENQAIILMDSELH
;
A
#
# COMPACT_ATOMS: atom_id res chain seq x y z
N MET A 1 65.57 16.84 -26.46
CA MET A 1 64.29 16.44 -27.11
C MET A 1 64.26 14.92 -27.28
N LYS A 2 63.30 14.25 -26.63
CA LYS A 2 62.59 13.04 -27.11
C LYS A 2 61.59 12.66 -26.01
N LYS A 3 60.30 12.88 -26.29
CA LYS A 3 59.18 12.39 -25.48
C LYS A 3 59.08 10.89 -25.71
N GLY A 4 59.19 10.10 -24.65
CA GLY A 4 58.91 8.67 -24.65
C GLY A 4 58.20 8.33 -23.35
N PHE A 5 56.91 8.64 -23.26
CA PHE A 5 56.09 8.22 -22.12
C PHE A 5 55.78 6.74 -22.29
N LEU A 6 56.33 5.94 -21.37
CA LEU A 6 56.06 4.52 -21.22
C LEU A 6 54.60 4.32 -20.81
N LEU A 7 53.91 3.44 -21.53
CA LEU A 7 52.56 2.99 -21.24
C LEU A 7 52.52 2.28 -19.88
N SER A 8 52.05 2.96 -18.83
CA SER A 8 51.69 2.31 -17.57
C SER A 8 50.28 1.72 -17.70
N LYS A 9 50.23 0.38 -17.72
CA LYS A 9 49.12 -0.60 -17.61
C LYS A 9 47.67 -0.08 -17.46
N PRO A 10 46.67 -0.74 -18.10
CA PRO A 10 45.27 -0.42 -17.86
C PRO A 10 44.86 -0.74 -16.42
N ALA A 11 44.02 0.12 -15.84
CA ALA A 11 43.46 -0.05 -14.50
C ALA A 11 42.65 -1.36 -14.40
N PRO A 12 42.65 -2.06 -13.26
CA PRO A 12 41.88 -3.28 -13.08
C PRO A 12 40.39 -2.97 -13.27
N LYS A 13 39.70 -3.76 -14.11
CA LYS A 13 38.25 -3.70 -14.25
C LYS A 13 37.63 -3.87 -12.86
N THR A 14 36.91 -2.86 -12.39
CA THR A 14 36.04 -2.95 -11.24
C THR A 14 35.09 -4.13 -11.47
N ALA A 15 35.20 -5.17 -10.66
CA ALA A 15 34.22 -6.24 -10.66
C ALA A 15 32.90 -5.62 -10.23
N SER A 16 31.92 -5.64 -11.13
CA SER A 16 30.54 -5.27 -10.82
C SER A 16 30.03 -6.26 -9.78
N THR A 17 30.09 -5.90 -8.50
CA THR A 17 29.37 -6.62 -7.45
C THR A 17 27.91 -6.24 -7.57
N SER A 18 27.18 -7.00 -8.39
CA SER A 18 25.73 -7.09 -8.27
C SER A 18 25.46 -7.75 -6.92
N PHE A 19 25.22 -6.94 -5.90
CA PHE A 19 24.62 -7.42 -4.66
C PHE A 19 23.15 -7.69 -4.97
N THR A 20 22.87 -8.89 -5.44
CA THR A 20 21.53 -9.45 -5.35
C THR A 20 21.34 -9.82 -3.88
N THR A 21 20.88 -8.87 -3.07
CA THR A 21 20.34 -9.20 -1.75
C THR A 21 19.07 -10.00 -2.02
N GLN A 22 19.20 -11.31 -2.11
CA GLN A 22 18.08 -12.21 -2.26
C GLN A 22 17.33 -12.20 -0.93
N VAL A 23 16.36 -11.28 -0.80
CA VAL A 23 15.41 -11.27 0.30
C VAL A 23 14.62 -12.57 0.16
N THR A 24 15.03 -13.57 0.94
CA THR A 24 14.25 -14.80 1.06
C THR A 24 13.04 -14.42 1.88
N HIS A 25 11.91 -14.18 1.20
CA HIS A 25 10.62 -14.03 1.84
C HIS A 25 10.36 -15.30 2.65
N THR A 26 10.60 -15.22 3.95
CA THR A 26 10.24 -16.28 4.88
C THR A 26 8.74 -16.21 4.98
N SER A 27 8.04 -17.08 4.26
CA SER A 27 6.59 -17.18 4.39
C SER A 27 6.26 -17.44 5.85
N ALA A 28 5.63 -16.47 6.50
CA ALA A 28 5.20 -16.65 7.87
C ALA A 28 4.21 -17.82 7.88
N SER A 29 4.52 -18.87 8.65
CA SER A 29 3.72 -20.10 8.76
C SER A 29 2.28 -19.87 9.27
N LYS A 30 1.92 -18.63 9.61
CA LYS A 30 0.59 -18.18 9.96
C LYS A 30 0.28 -16.95 9.15
N SER A 31 -0.88 -16.92 8.50
CA SER A 31 -1.40 -15.69 7.92
C SER A 31 -1.43 -14.62 9.02
N PRO A 32 -0.98 -13.40 8.71
CA PRO A 32 -1.05 -12.32 9.67
C PRO A 32 -2.49 -12.01 10.05
N PRO A 33 -2.74 -11.47 11.26
CA PRO A 33 -4.07 -11.02 11.66
C PRO A 33 -4.63 -10.03 10.64
N SER A 34 -5.87 -10.23 10.21
CA SER A 34 -6.52 -9.38 9.21
C SER A 34 -6.81 -7.96 9.72
N ASP A 35 -6.68 -7.72 11.02
CA ASP A 35 -6.97 -6.47 11.70
C ASP A 35 -5.76 -5.56 11.91
N ARG A 36 -4.54 -6.04 11.62
CA ARG A 36 -3.29 -5.33 11.93
C ARG A 36 -3.17 -3.95 11.26
N PHE A 37 -3.85 -3.73 10.14
CA PHE A 37 -3.81 -2.46 9.40
C PHE A 37 -5.04 -1.58 9.60
N HIS A 38 -6.06 -2.03 10.34
CA HIS A 38 -7.33 -1.30 10.43
C HIS A 38 -7.15 0.14 10.90
N ASN A 39 -6.29 0.39 11.88
CA ASN A 39 -6.06 1.75 12.38
C ASN A 39 -5.35 2.62 11.33
N VAL A 40 -4.34 2.07 10.64
CA VAL A 40 -3.63 2.77 9.56
C VAL A 40 -4.58 3.15 8.42
N ILE A 41 -5.48 2.22 8.05
CA ILE A 41 -6.50 2.45 7.02
C ILE A 41 -7.48 3.54 7.44
N VAL A 42 -7.97 3.50 8.69
CA VAL A 42 -8.88 4.51 9.25
C VAL A 42 -8.23 5.89 9.24
N ASP A 43 -7.00 6.00 9.74
CA ASP A 43 -6.24 7.24 9.78
C ASP A 43 -5.95 7.79 8.37
N PHE A 44 -5.63 6.89 7.42
CA PHE A 44 -5.42 7.26 6.02
C PHE A 44 -6.69 7.83 5.38
N ILE A 45 -7.82 7.14 5.50
CA ILE A 45 -9.11 7.58 4.93
C ILE A 45 -9.54 8.90 5.57
N LEU A 46 -9.40 9.03 6.89
CA LEU A 46 -9.69 10.27 7.61
C LEU A 46 -8.81 11.42 7.12
N GLY A 47 -7.50 11.18 7.04
CA GLY A 47 -6.55 12.17 6.53
C GLY A 47 -6.84 12.59 5.08
N LEU A 48 -7.31 11.67 4.25
CA LEU A 48 -7.72 11.95 2.87
C LEU A 48 -8.94 12.88 2.83
N ILE A 49 -9.96 12.58 3.64
CA ILE A 49 -11.18 13.42 3.74
C ILE A 49 -10.82 14.81 4.24
N MET A 50 -10.02 14.92 5.30
CA MET A 50 -9.64 16.21 5.89
C MET A 50 -8.79 17.08 4.95
N LYS A 51 -7.97 16.46 4.08
CA LYS A 51 -7.17 17.19 3.08
C LYS A 51 -7.97 17.57 1.84
N SER A 52 -9.12 16.96 1.62
CA SER A 52 -9.95 17.23 0.46
C SER A 52 -10.83 18.47 0.67
N SER A 53 -10.83 19.39 -0.29
CA SER A 53 -11.69 20.58 -0.26
C SER A 53 -13.15 20.29 -0.64
N SER A 54 -13.42 19.09 -1.16
CA SER A 54 -14.72 18.58 -1.59
C SER A 54 -14.87 17.17 -1.05
N PRO A 55 -16.07 16.71 -0.67
CA PRO A 55 -16.25 15.40 -0.06
C PRO A 55 -16.06 14.29 -1.11
N ILE A 56 -14.80 13.86 -1.30
CA ILE A 56 -14.36 12.97 -2.39
C ILE A 56 -15.23 11.71 -2.45
N PHE A 57 -15.43 11.04 -1.32
CA PHE A 57 -16.19 9.80 -1.29
C PHE A 57 -17.70 9.99 -1.52
N SER A 58 -18.23 11.17 -1.25
CA SER A 58 -19.64 11.50 -1.49
C SER A 58 -19.93 11.71 -2.98
N THR A 59 -18.89 12.01 -3.77
CA THR A 59 -19.00 12.19 -5.22
C THR A 59 -18.85 10.88 -6.00
N ILE A 60 -18.33 9.83 -5.38
CA ILE A 60 -18.15 8.52 -6.02
C ILE A 60 -19.45 7.73 -5.84
N LEU A 61 -20.27 7.74 -6.89
CA LEU A 61 -21.49 6.95 -6.96
C LEU A 61 -21.19 5.60 -7.62
N THR A 62 -21.71 4.51 -7.03
CA THR A 62 -21.76 3.22 -7.72
C THR A 62 -23.03 3.14 -8.56
N THR A 63 -22.91 2.64 -9.79
CA THR A 63 -24.06 2.31 -10.64
C THR A 63 -24.69 0.97 -10.30
N ASP A 64 -23.97 0.13 -9.54
CA ASP A 64 -24.41 -1.19 -9.10
C ASP A 64 -24.02 -1.40 -7.62
N PRO A 65 -24.90 -1.01 -6.68
CA PRO A 65 -24.68 -1.25 -5.25
C PRO A 65 -24.59 -2.74 -4.90
N SER A 66 -25.27 -3.62 -5.65
CA SER A 66 -25.30 -5.06 -5.36
C SER A 66 -23.94 -5.71 -5.61
N ALA A 67 -23.24 -5.32 -6.68
CA ALA A 67 -21.86 -5.76 -6.92
C ALA A 67 -20.91 -5.35 -5.78
N LEU A 68 -21.16 -4.18 -5.17
CA LEU A 68 -20.36 -3.70 -4.04
C LEU A 68 -20.62 -4.51 -2.77
N GLU A 69 -21.88 -4.82 -2.50
CA GLU A 69 -22.28 -5.69 -1.39
C GLU A 69 -21.72 -7.09 -1.56
N GLU A 70 -21.78 -7.67 -2.76
CA GLU A 70 -21.21 -8.99 -3.08
C GLU A 70 -19.70 -9.00 -2.84
N PHE A 71 -18.97 -7.97 -3.30
CA PHE A 71 -17.55 -7.84 -3.02
C PHE A 71 -17.27 -7.82 -1.51
N LEU A 72 -18.03 -7.02 -0.75
CA LEU A 72 -17.87 -6.91 0.69
C LEU A 72 -18.20 -8.22 1.42
N ASP A 73 -19.18 -8.98 0.96
CA ASP A 73 -19.53 -10.29 1.54
C ASP A 73 -18.42 -11.32 1.29
N ASN A 74 -17.87 -11.34 0.07
CA ASN A 74 -16.73 -12.17 -0.30
C ASN A 74 -15.46 -11.85 0.52
N CYS A 75 -15.33 -10.61 1.01
CA CYS A 75 -14.18 -10.13 1.80
C CYS A 75 -14.51 -9.90 3.28
N LYS A 76 -15.52 -10.58 3.83
CA LYS A 76 -16.04 -10.31 5.18
C LYS A 76 -14.99 -10.33 6.30
N ASP A 77 -14.00 -11.23 6.21
CA ASP A 77 -12.96 -11.40 7.23
C ASP A 77 -11.88 -10.31 7.16
N GLN A 78 -11.84 -9.57 6.05
CA GLN A 78 -10.94 -8.46 5.78
C GLN A 78 -11.63 -7.10 5.95
N LYS A 79 -12.92 -7.07 6.26
CA LYS A 79 -13.65 -5.82 6.51
C LYS A 79 -13.09 -5.12 7.73
N VAL A 80 -12.83 -3.83 7.60
CA VAL A 80 -12.62 -2.97 8.77
C VAL A 80 -13.96 -2.86 9.52
N PRO A 81 -13.98 -3.07 10.85
CA PRO A 81 -15.19 -2.97 11.66
C PRO A 81 -15.88 -1.62 11.49
N LEU A 82 -17.21 -1.66 11.41
CA LEU A 82 -18.02 -0.47 11.14
C LEU A 82 -17.86 0.57 12.25
N GLU A 83 -17.64 0.13 13.48
CA GLU A 83 -17.43 0.97 14.66
C GLU A 83 -16.20 1.87 14.45
N LYS A 84 -15.14 1.36 13.83
CA LYS A 84 -13.92 2.13 13.53
C LYS A 84 -14.15 3.14 12.40
N LEU A 85 -14.99 2.81 11.42
CA LEU A 85 -15.33 3.69 10.29
C LEU A 85 -16.41 4.72 10.65
N SER A 86 -17.19 4.50 11.71
CA SER A 86 -18.27 5.41 12.12
C SER A 86 -17.77 6.82 12.44
N ALA A 87 -16.56 6.95 12.99
CA ALA A 87 -15.91 8.23 13.24
C ALA A 87 -15.70 9.05 11.95
N ILE A 88 -15.53 8.37 10.81
CA ILE A 88 -15.33 8.97 9.49
C ILE A 88 -16.67 9.42 8.90
N VAL A 89 -17.70 8.57 8.99
CA VAL A 89 -19.05 8.85 8.46
C VAL A 89 -19.70 10.05 9.15
N ASN A 90 -19.39 10.26 10.44
CA ASN A 90 -19.92 11.40 11.19
C ASN A 90 -19.24 12.73 10.80
N LEU A 91 -18.10 12.71 10.08
CA LEU A 91 -17.27 13.89 9.85
C LEU A 91 -17.45 14.52 8.46
N GLY A 92 -17.90 13.75 7.49
CA GLY A 92 -18.26 14.24 6.16
C GLY A 92 -19.42 13.40 5.65
N ASP A 93 -20.31 13.98 4.86
CA ASP A 93 -21.50 13.35 4.26
C ASP A 93 -21.15 12.17 3.33
N VAL A 94 -20.44 11.17 3.82
CA VAL A 94 -19.77 10.12 3.07
C VAL A 94 -20.67 8.90 3.02
N PHE A 95 -20.84 8.35 1.82
CA PHE A 95 -21.53 7.07 1.65
C PHE A 95 -20.78 5.96 2.38
N LEU A 96 -21.39 5.45 3.45
CA LEU A 96 -20.82 4.40 4.29
C LEU A 96 -20.37 3.17 3.50
N ILE A 97 -21.14 2.78 2.49
CA ILE A 97 -20.82 1.64 1.62
C ILE A 97 -19.51 1.87 0.84
N MET A 98 -19.25 3.10 0.40
CA MET A 98 -18.01 3.45 -0.29
C MET A 98 -16.82 3.47 0.67
N THR A 99 -16.99 4.04 1.87
CA THR A 99 -15.95 3.98 2.91
C THR A 99 -15.60 2.55 3.25
N GLN A 100 -16.60 1.69 3.44
CA GLN A 100 -16.39 0.27 3.71
C GLN A 100 -15.66 -0.42 2.56
N PHE A 101 -16.06 -0.12 1.31
CA PHE A 101 -15.39 -0.66 0.14
C PHE A 101 -13.91 -0.29 0.08
N PHE A 102 -13.58 1.01 0.18
CA PHE A 102 -12.19 1.47 0.15
C PHE A 102 -11.37 0.89 1.30
N ALA A 103 -11.93 0.88 2.52
CA ALA A 103 -11.26 0.30 3.68
C ALA A 103 -10.97 -1.19 3.49
N THR A 104 -11.92 -1.94 2.92
CA THR A 104 -11.77 -3.38 2.65
C THR A 104 -10.78 -3.64 1.52
N LEU A 105 -10.83 -2.85 0.44
CA LEU A 105 -9.88 -2.91 -0.67
C LEU A 105 -8.45 -2.65 -0.20
N LEU A 106 -8.24 -1.60 0.61
CA LEU A 106 -6.94 -1.29 1.19
C LEU A 106 -6.47 -2.41 2.13
N ASN A 107 -7.35 -2.97 2.94
CA ASN A 107 -6.96 -4.07 3.83
C ASN A 107 -6.55 -5.31 3.05
N LEU A 108 -7.29 -5.68 2.00
CA LEU A 108 -6.94 -6.78 1.11
C LEU A 108 -5.57 -6.54 0.46
N PHE A 109 -5.33 -5.33 -0.03
CA PHE A 109 -4.06 -4.95 -0.64
C PHE A 109 -2.88 -5.04 0.34
N LEU A 110 -3.05 -4.51 1.55
CA LEU A 110 -1.99 -4.47 2.57
C LEU A 110 -1.72 -5.82 3.21
N LEU A 111 -2.69 -6.75 3.24
CA LEU A 111 -2.49 -8.10 3.78
C LEU A 111 -1.64 -8.99 2.88
N ASP A 112 -1.49 -8.63 1.62
CA ASP A 112 -0.64 -9.32 0.67
C ASP A 112 0.84 -8.90 0.85
N ASP A 113 1.72 -9.88 1.04
CA ASP A 113 3.14 -9.64 1.33
C ASP A 113 3.92 -9.15 0.10
N GLU A 114 3.49 -9.49 -1.11
CA GLU A 114 4.09 -8.98 -2.36
C GLU A 114 3.73 -7.49 -2.53
N ASN A 115 2.47 -7.12 -2.30
CA ASN A 115 2.01 -5.74 -2.34
C ASN A 115 2.67 -4.87 -1.26
N GLN A 116 2.87 -5.42 -0.06
CA GLN A 116 3.65 -4.75 0.99
C GLN A 116 5.09 -4.48 0.53
N ALA A 117 5.72 -5.46 -0.11
CA ALA A 117 7.07 -5.30 -0.63
C ALA A 117 7.14 -4.19 -1.69
N ILE A 118 6.14 -4.06 -2.56
CA ILE A 118 6.07 -2.95 -3.54
C ILE A 118 6.03 -1.59 -2.83
N ILE A 119 5.17 -1.42 -1.81
CA ILE A 119 5.10 -0.16 -1.06
C ILE A 119 6.43 0.14 -0.33
N LEU A 120 7.06 -0.89 0.25
CA LEU A 120 8.27 -0.75 1.04
C LEU A 120 9.53 -0.53 0.18
N MET A 121 9.60 -1.11 -1.01
CA MET A 121 10.74 -0.92 -1.92
C MET A 121 10.80 0.50 -2.49
N ASP A 122 9.65 1.14 -2.72
CA ASP A 122 9.60 2.55 -3.15
C ASP A 122 9.85 3.54 -2.01
N SER A 123 9.94 3.08 -0.75
CA SER A 123 10.24 3.91 0.42
C SER A 123 11.67 3.80 0.93
N GLU A 124 12.61 3.31 0.09
CA GLU A 124 14.01 3.73 0.19
C GLU A 124 14.08 5.25 -0.05
N LEU A 125 13.84 5.98 1.05
CA LEU A 125 13.94 7.42 1.17
C LEU A 125 15.33 7.86 0.70
N HIS A 126 15.35 8.56 -0.44
CA HIS A 126 16.48 9.37 -0.87
C HIS A 126 16.64 10.62 0.00
#